data_AF-A0A212ENI9-F1
#
_entry.id   AF-A0A212ENI9-F1
#
_cell.length_a   1.000
_cell.length_b   1.000
_cell.length_c   1.000
_cell.angle_alpha   90.00
_cell.angle_beta   90.00
_cell.angle_gamma   90.00
#
_symmetry.space_group_name_H-M   'P 1'
#
loop_
_entity.id
_entity.type
_entity.pdbx_description
1 polymer ?
#
loop_
_entity_poly.entity_id
_entity_poly.type
_entity_poly.pdbx_seq_one_letter_code
_entity_poly.pdbx_strand_id
1 'polypeptide(L)'
;MKGIIICCFLVLIPSFTQGLLKTYEYEFGKNVGVVIYDYTGKIPLTQHTTQKSIPVPNNAILTYVKVTVDAIAPPKVDFNRDTNVVTIKFSWAKIYRSTYTIQAKGLIY
;
A
#
# COMPACT_ATOMS: atom_id res chain seq x y z
N MET A 1 -0.52 -2.37 -66.81
CA MET A 1 -1.10 -2.58 -65.47
C MET A 1 0.01 -3.00 -64.51
N LYS A 2 0.37 -2.16 -63.55
CA LYS A 2 1.33 -2.48 -62.48
C LYS A 2 0.69 -2.03 -61.16
N GLY A 3 0.11 -2.98 -60.45
CA GLY A 3 -0.52 -2.75 -59.14
C GLY A 3 0.56 -2.70 -58.06
N ILE A 4 0.66 -1.58 -57.37
CA ILE A 4 1.52 -1.40 -56.20
C ILE A 4 0.71 -1.87 -54.99
N ILE A 5 1.13 -2.99 -54.38
CA ILE A 5 0.56 -3.45 -53.10
C ILE A 5 1.21 -2.63 -52.00
N ILE A 6 0.45 -1.68 -51.46
CA ILE A 6 0.83 -0.91 -50.27
C ILE A 6 0.54 -1.81 -49.05
N CYS A 7 1.57 -2.46 -48.53
CA CYS A 7 1.50 -3.12 -47.22
C CYS A 7 1.35 -2.05 -46.14
N CYS A 8 0.12 -1.75 -45.73
CA CYS A 8 -0.16 -1.03 -44.49
C CYS A 8 0.30 -1.88 -43.30
N PHE A 9 1.54 -1.67 -42.86
CA PHE A 9 2.06 -2.19 -41.62
C PHE A 9 1.41 -1.40 -40.46
N LEU A 10 0.24 -1.85 -40.01
CA LEU A 10 -0.41 -1.37 -38.80
C LEU A 10 0.45 -1.77 -37.60
N VAL A 11 1.39 -0.91 -37.23
CA VAL A 11 2.14 -1.03 -35.98
C VAL A 11 1.14 -0.75 -34.85
N LEU A 12 0.58 -1.80 -34.27
CA LEU A 12 -0.06 -1.74 -32.95
C LEU A 12 1.03 -1.33 -31.96
N ILE A 13 1.06 -0.05 -31.59
CA ILE A 13 1.86 0.41 -30.46
C ILE A 13 1.03 0.05 -29.22
N PRO A 14 1.38 -0.98 -28.43
CA PRO A 14 0.68 -1.20 -27.17
C PRO A 14 0.87 0.06 -26.33
N SER A 15 -0.22 0.73 -26.00
CA SER A 15 -0.21 1.85 -25.06
C SER A 15 0.20 1.28 -23.71
N PHE A 16 1.49 1.34 -23.40
CA PHE A 16 2.01 0.99 -22.09
C PHE A 16 1.44 2.01 -21.11
N THR A 17 0.34 1.63 -20.46
CA THR A 17 -0.23 2.40 -19.36
C THR A 17 0.76 2.29 -18.22
N GLN A 18 1.68 3.25 -18.13
CA GLN A 18 2.50 3.44 -16.94
C GLN A 18 1.52 3.59 -15.78
N GLY A 19 1.45 2.58 -14.93
CA GLY A 19 0.59 2.60 -13.77
C GLY A 19 0.99 3.78 -12.90
N LEU A 20 0.13 4.80 -12.84
CA LEU A 20 0.37 5.98 -12.04
C LEU A 20 0.48 5.55 -10.57
N LEU A 21 1.53 6.02 -9.88
CA LEU A 21 1.67 5.82 -8.45
C LEU A 21 0.51 6.55 -7.75
N LYS A 22 -0.27 5.80 -6.96
CA LYS A 22 -1.43 6.27 -6.21
C LYS A 22 -1.24 6.01 -4.73
N THR A 23 -1.86 6.84 -3.91
CA THR A 23 -1.89 6.67 -2.46
C THR A 23 -3.20 6.01 -2.05
N TYR A 24 -3.11 4.90 -1.31
CA TYR A 24 -4.26 4.15 -0.79
C TYR A 24 -4.28 4.26 0.74
N GLU A 25 -5.43 4.59 1.31
CA GLU A 25 -5.60 4.75 2.74
C GLU A 25 -6.52 3.67 3.32
N TYR A 26 -6.10 3.10 4.45
CA TYR A 26 -6.82 2.06 5.18
C TYR A 26 -6.93 2.47 6.63
N GLU A 27 -8.16 2.55 7.14
CA GLU A 27 -8.43 2.98 8.50
C GLU A 27 -9.09 1.86 9.31
N PHE A 28 -8.62 1.68 10.54
CA PHE A 28 -9.13 0.67 11.46
C PHE A 28 -9.44 1.32 12.81
N GLY A 29 -10.67 1.10 13.32
CA GLY A 29 -11.09 1.62 14.63
C GLY A 29 -11.67 3.03 14.58
N LYS A 30 -11.57 3.77 15.70
CA LYS A 30 -12.15 5.12 15.87
C LYS A 30 -11.03 6.12 16.11
N ASN A 31 -10.93 7.13 15.24
CA ASN A 31 -9.90 8.19 15.28
C ASN A 31 -10.04 9.10 16.51
N VAL A 32 -9.62 8.59 17.67
CA VAL A 32 -9.76 9.22 18.99
C VAL A 32 -8.45 9.07 19.77
N GLY A 33 -8.10 10.06 20.58
CA GLY A 33 -6.87 10.06 21.38
C GLY A 33 -5.67 10.67 20.65
N VAL A 34 -4.49 10.47 21.22
CA VAL A 34 -3.23 11.06 20.73
C VAL A 34 -2.48 10.07 19.86
N VAL A 35 -1.61 10.56 18.98
CA VAL A 35 -0.71 9.70 18.19
C VAL A 35 0.29 9.06 19.15
N ILE A 36 0.27 7.73 19.23
CA ILE A 36 1.18 6.94 20.07
C ILE A 36 2.25 6.23 19.23
N TYR A 37 2.05 6.16 17.92
CA TYR A 37 3.00 5.55 17.01
C TYR A 37 2.88 6.18 15.62
N ASP A 38 4.03 6.56 15.04
CA ASP A 38 4.15 7.00 13.65
C ASP A 38 5.37 6.33 13.04
N TYR A 39 5.19 5.71 11.88
CA TYR A 39 6.25 5.00 11.19
C TYR A 39 6.10 5.11 9.68
N THR A 40 7.22 5.36 9.01
CA THR A 40 7.33 5.30 7.56
C THR A 40 8.30 4.18 7.16
N GLY A 41 7.85 3.29 6.28
CA GLY A 41 8.62 2.16 5.78
C GLY A 41 8.61 2.08 4.25
N LYS A 42 9.53 1.27 3.72
CA LYS A 42 9.60 0.94 2.30
C LYS A 42 9.45 -0.57 2.13
N ILE A 43 8.74 -0.98 1.09
CA ILE A 43 8.52 -2.39 0.74
C ILE A 43 9.29 -2.67 -0.56
N PRO A 44 10.38 -3.45 -0.50
CA PRO A 44 11.17 -3.85 -1.66
C PRO A 44 10.30 -4.50 -2.76
N LEU A 45 10.85 -4.54 -3.97
CA LEU A 45 10.23 -5.18 -5.14
C LEU A 45 9.95 -6.67 -4.90
N THR A 46 10.90 -7.38 -4.28
CA THR A 46 10.83 -8.82 -3.99
C THR A 46 9.92 -9.18 -2.82
N GLN A 47 9.45 -8.19 -2.07
CA GLN A 47 8.62 -8.42 -0.89
C GLN A 47 7.14 -8.14 -1.22
N HIS A 48 6.35 -9.20 -1.18
CA HIS A 48 4.91 -9.17 -1.43
C HIS A 48 4.09 -9.07 -0.14
N THR A 49 4.63 -9.52 0.99
CA THR A 49 3.98 -9.41 2.30
C THR A 49 4.91 -8.69 3.28
N THR A 50 4.38 -7.67 3.94
CA THR A 50 5.07 -6.92 4.99
C THR A 50 4.21 -6.91 6.23
N GLN A 51 4.82 -7.25 7.36
CA GLN A 51 4.18 -7.20 8.67
C GLN A 51 4.91 -6.20 9.55
N LYS A 52 4.14 -5.39 10.26
CA LYS A 52 4.68 -4.40 11.20
C LYS A 52 3.86 -4.43 12.48
N SER A 53 4.53 -4.73 13.58
CA SER A 53 3.94 -4.61 14.91
C SER A 53 3.93 -3.14 15.35
N ILE A 54 2.81 -2.72 15.91
CA ILE A 54 2.62 -1.40 16.53
C ILE A 54 2.88 -1.57 18.03
N PRO A 55 3.98 -1.03 18.56
CA PRO A 55 4.22 -1.04 20.00
C PRO A 55 3.21 -0.13 20.69
N VAL A 56 2.39 -0.70 21.56
CA VAL A 56 1.43 0.05 22.38
C VAL A 56 2.03 0.20 23.78
N PRO A 57 2.19 1.43 24.31
CA PRO A 57 2.63 1.64 25.69
C PRO A 57 1.72 0.94 26.70
N ASN A 58 2.27 0.45 27.82
CA ASN A 58 1.50 -0.28 28.84
C ASN A 58 0.35 0.53 29.45
N ASN A 59 0.43 1.86 29.43
CA ASN A 59 -0.59 2.78 29.93
C ASN A 59 -1.47 3.36 28.81
N ALA A 60 -1.49 2.73 27.63
CA ALA A 60 -2.27 3.19 26.50
C ALA A 60 -3.17 2.08 25.93
N ILE A 61 -4.34 2.47 25.44
CA ILE A 61 -5.21 1.59 24.65
C ILE A 61 -5.26 2.12 23.22
N LEU A 62 -4.93 1.25 22.27
CA LEU A 62 -4.99 1.56 20.85
C LEU A 62 -6.44 1.71 20.38
N THR A 63 -6.76 2.85 19.78
CA THR A 63 -8.12 3.21 19.33
C THR A 63 -8.23 3.27 17.80
N TYR A 64 -7.15 3.62 17.12
CA TYR A 64 -7.14 3.87 15.69
C TYR A 64 -5.79 3.52 15.06
N VAL A 65 -5.86 2.96 13.85
CA VAL A 65 -4.71 2.74 12.99
C VAL A 65 -5.06 3.21 11.59
N LYS A 66 -4.25 4.12 11.05
CA LYS A 66 -4.26 4.52 9.65
C LYS A 66 -3.01 3.95 8.98
N VAL A 67 -3.21 3.27 7.87
CA VAL A 67 -2.14 2.78 7.00
C VAL A 67 -2.30 3.46 5.66
N THR A 68 -1.29 4.21 5.26
CA THR A 68 -1.24 4.82 3.93
C THR A 68 -0.18 4.11 3.11
N VAL A 69 -0.52 3.69 1.88
CA VAL A 69 0.40 2.95 1.02
C VAL A 69 0.46 3.58 -0.37
N ASP A 70 1.67 3.91 -0.79
CA ASP A 70 1.95 4.39 -2.14
C ASP A 70 2.23 3.20 -3.07
N ALA A 71 1.34 2.98 -4.02
CA ALA A 71 1.38 1.83 -4.92
C ALA A 71 0.74 2.11 -6.28
N ILE A 72 1.08 1.30 -7.27
CA ILE A 72 0.45 1.33 -8.59
C ILE A 72 -0.96 0.71 -8.53
N ALA A 73 -1.12 -0.33 -7.72
CA ALA A 73 -2.36 -1.07 -7.52
C ALA A 73 -2.70 -1.16 -6.02
N PRO A 74 -3.98 -1.23 -5.66
CA PRO A 74 -4.39 -1.29 -4.26
C PRO A 74 -3.85 -2.57 -3.60
N PRO A 75 -3.02 -2.46 -2.54
CA PRO A 75 -2.65 -3.61 -1.74
C PRO A 75 -3.82 -4.07 -0.86
N LYS A 76 -3.80 -5.31 -0.41
CA LYS A 76 -4.65 -5.73 0.72
C LYS A 76 -3.95 -5.34 2.02
N VAL A 77 -4.64 -4.61 2.88
CA VAL A 77 -4.15 -4.25 4.22
C VAL A 77 -5.09 -4.84 5.26
N ASP A 78 -4.54 -5.60 6.19
CA ASP A 78 -5.25 -6.19 7.33
C ASP A 78 -4.60 -5.70 8.63
N PHE A 79 -5.41 -5.54 9.68
CA PHE A 79 -4.93 -5.21 11.02
C PHE A 79 -5.44 -6.24 12.04
N ASN A 80 -4.51 -6.93 12.71
CA ASN A 80 -4.82 -7.83 13.81
C ASN A 80 -4.77 -7.07 15.13
N ARG A 81 -5.93 -6.90 15.78
CA ARG A 81 -6.07 -6.21 17.07
C ARG A 81 -5.46 -6.97 18.24
N ASP A 82 -5.49 -8.31 18.23
CA ASP A 82 -5.01 -9.11 19.35
C ASP A 82 -3.48 -9.04 19.46
N THR A 83 -2.80 -8.95 18.31
CA THR A 83 -1.33 -8.88 18.24
C THR A 83 -0.80 -7.48 17.90
N ASN A 84 -1.68 -6.50 17.66
CA ASN A 84 -1.33 -5.16 17.17
C ASN A 84 -0.44 -5.18 15.91
N VAL A 85 -0.70 -6.09 14.97
CA VAL A 85 0.11 -6.25 13.75
C VAL A 85 -0.65 -5.78 12.52
N VAL A 86 -0.05 -4.86 11.77
CA VAL A 86 -0.47 -4.48 10.42
C VAL A 86 0.18 -5.41 9.41
N THR A 87 -0.61 -5.96 8.49
CA THR A 87 -0.15 -6.79 7.38
C THR A 87 -0.52 -6.14 6.06
N ILE A 88 0.48 -5.83 5.23
CA ILE A 88 0.31 -5.28 3.88
C ILE A 88 0.69 -6.37 2.88
N LYS A 89 -0.24 -6.74 2.00
CA LYS A 89 -0.08 -7.77 0.97
C LYS A 89 -0.28 -7.18 -0.41
N PHE A 90 0.67 -7.42 -1.29
CA PHE A 90 0.59 -7.08 -2.71
C PHE A 90 0.29 -8.33 -3.55
N SER A 91 -0.29 -8.10 -4.73
CA SER A 91 -0.35 -9.12 -5.77
C SER A 91 1.07 -9.56 -6.20
N TRP A 92 1.18 -10.78 -6.70
CA TRP A 92 2.40 -11.35 -7.27
C TRP A 92 2.93 -10.53 -8.46
N ALA A 93 2.04 -9.86 -9.20
CA ALA A 93 2.40 -8.99 -10.33
C ALA A 93 2.96 -7.62 -9.91
N LYS A 94 3.45 -7.47 -8.67
CA LYS A 94 4.05 -6.21 -8.19
C LYS A 94 5.38 -5.97 -8.89
N ILE A 95 5.44 -4.86 -9.63
CA ILE A 95 6.62 -4.43 -10.39
C ILE A 95 7.24 -3.12 -9.88
N TYR A 96 6.83 -2.65 -8.70
CA TYR A 96 7.26 -1.35 -8.16
C TYR A 96 7.59 -1.38 -6.65
N ARG A 97 8.51 -0.52 -6.21
CA ARG A 97 8.88 -0.37 -4.79
C ARG A 97 7.90 0.57 -4.10
N SER A 98 7.19 0.11 -3.09
CA SER A 98 6.17 0.92 -2.40
C SER A 98 6.70 1.58 -1.12
N THR A 99 6.18 2.74 -0.79
CA THR A 99 6.33 3.37 0.53
C THR A 99 5.03 3.20 1.29
N TYR A 100 5.10 3.04 2.60
CA TYR A 100 3.92 3.02 3.45
C TYR A 100 4.16 3.80 4.73
N THR A 101 3.10 4.39 5.27
CA THR A 101 3.09 5.00 6.58
C THR A 101 2.05 4.32 7.46
N ILE A 102 2.34 4.24 8.75
CA ILE A 102 1.43 3.74 9.78
C ILE A 102 1.34 4.82 10.84
N GLN A 103 0.15 5.35 11.05
CA GLN A 103 -0.15 6.25 12.16
C GLN A 103 -1.14 5.57 13.09
N ALA A 104 -0.76 5.41 14.35
CA ALA A 104 -1.60 4.78 15.37
C ALA A 104 -1.92 5.78 16.48
N LYS A 105 -3.19 5.81 16.89
CA LYS A 105 -3.65 6.62 18.01
C LYS A 105 -4.18 5.77 19.16
N GLY A 106 -4.07 6.31 20.36
CA GLY A 106 -4.58 5.69 21.56
C GLY A 106 -4.95 6.68 22.65
N LEU A 107 -5.71 6.19 23.62
CA LEU A 107 -5.99 6.88 24.87
C LEU A 107 -4.93 6.48 25.89
N ILE A 108 -4.34 7.47 26.56
CA ILE A 108 -3.33 7.29 27.61
C ILE A 108 -4.01 7.48 28.96
N TYR A 109 -3.67 6.62 29.91
CA TYR A 109 -4.15 6.62 31.30
C TYR A 109 -3.03 6.99 32.28
#